data_AF-A0A533BD76-F1
#
_entry.id   AF-A0A533BD76-F1
#
_cell.length_a   1.000
_cell.length_b   1.000
_cell.length_c   1.000
_cell.angle_alpha   90.00
_cell.angle_beta   90.00
_cell.angle_gamma   90.00
#
_symmetry.space_group_name_H-M   'P 1'
#
loop_
_entity.id
_entity.type
_entity.pdbx_description
1 polymer ?
#
loop_
_entity_poly.entity_id
_entity_poly.type
_entity_poly.pdbx_seq_one_letter_code
_entity_poly.pdbx_strand_id
1 'polypeptide(L)'
;MMQTRSHMMRSFAVLILLVGVLWLAGCETNPYTGRQQLLMSSVAEEMQMGAQAYDQVKSDPKMRPSKDPREIEPVKRVATRIIEAAKRSKYAEMAKQFQWEVTVIKDDKTANAFALPGGKMAVYTGIFPVAKTEAGLAAVMGHEVVHALARHGAERMSQGQLTNAALQVAGVAAGASGGGGVMSLRLPWRRLA
;
A
#
# COMPACT_ATOMS: atom_id res chain seq x y z
N MET A 1 23.59 -43.49 16.90
CA MET A 1 22.60 -43.02 15.90
C MET A 1 21.36 -42.35 16.52
N MET A 2 21.08 -42.50 17.82
CA MET A 2 19.86 -41.96 18.46
C MET A 2 19.98 -40.49 18.93
N GLN A 3 21.20 -40.04 19.24
CA GLN A 3 21.48 -38.70 19.78
C GLN A 3 21.34 -37.58 18.73
N THR A 4 21.73 -37.84 17.48
CA THR A 4 21.64 -36.86 16.38
C THR A 4 20.19 -36.57 15.97
N ARG A 5 19.29 -37.56 16.08
CA ARG A 5 17.85 -37.40 15.79
C ARG A 5 17.15 -36.47 16.80
N SER A 6 17.51 -36.54 18.08
CA SER A 6 16.90 -35.70 19.12
C SER A 6 17.36 -34.24 19.05
N HIS A 7 18.61 -33.98 18.66
CA HIS A 7 19.10 -32.64 18.38
C HIS A 7 18.40 -32.04 17.15
N MET A 8 18.24 -32.81 16.08
CA MET A 8 17.57 -32.36 14.86
C MET A 8 16.07 -32.04 15.09
N MET A 9 15.36 -32.88 15.86
CA MET A 9 13.96 -32.60 16.25
C MET A 9 13.81 -31.38 17.16
N ARG A 10 14.76 -31.14 18.08
CA ARG A 10 14.77 -29.95 18.94
C ARG A 10 15.05 -28.67 18.13
N SER A 11 15.99 -28.70 17.19
CA SER A 11 16.27 -27.56 16.31
C SER A 11 15.09 -27.21 15.39
N PHE A 12 14.37 -28.22 14.88
CA PHE A 12 13.19 -28.02 14.05
C PHE A 12 12.02 -27.45 14.85
N ALA A 13 11.81 -27.92 16.08
CA ALA A 13 10.80 -27.38 16.98
C ALA A 13 11.08 -25.91 17.35
N VAL A 14 12.33 -25.53 17.62
CA VAL A 14 12.72 -24.14 17.89
C VAL A 14 12.50 -23.24 16.67
N LEU A 15 12.79 -23.72 15.46
CA LEU A 15 12.56 -22.97 14.23
C LEU A 15 11.05 -22.73 13.98
N ILE A 16 10.22 -23.75 14.17
CA ILE A 16 8.75 -23.63 14.05
C ILE A 16 8.22 -22.65 15.10
N LEU A 17 8.75 -22.68 16.32
CA LEU A 17 8.34 -21.80 17.40
C LEU A 17 8.75 -20.34 17.14
N LEU A 18 9.95 -20.11 16.58
CA LEU A 18 10.41 -18.78 16.14
C LEU A 18 9.55 -18.23 14.99
N VAL A 19 9.22 -19.06 14.00
CA VAL A 19 8.31 -18.69 12.89
C VAL A 19 6.90 -18.40 13.42
N GLY A 20 6.40 -19.19 14.37
CA GLY A 20 5.11 -18.99 15.01
C GLY A 20 5.04 -17.69 15.85
N VAL A 21 6.12 -17.35 16.55
CA VAL A 21 6.22 -16.08 17.30
C VAL A 21 6.28 -14.87 16.36
N LEU A 22 7.00 -14.98 15.24
CA LEU A 22 7.03 -13.94 14.20
C LEU A 22 5.67 -13.75 13.50
N TRP A 23 4.89 -14.83 13.34
CA TRP A 23 3.53 -14.78 12.78
C TRP A 23 2.54 -13.97 13.62
N LEU A 24 2.73 -13.90 14.94
CA LEU A 24 1.84 -13.17 15.84
C LEU A 24 2.16 -11.67 15.93
N ALA A 25 3.32 -11.22 15.43
CA ALA A 25 3.81 -9.86 15.66
C ALA A 25 3.33 -8.81 14.63
N GLY A 26 2.70 -9.21 13.52
CA GLY A 26 2.33 -8.30 12.42
C GLY A 26 0.86 -7.89 12.34
N CYS A 27 -0.03 -8.55 13.10
CA CYS A 27 -1.46 -8.27 13.04
C CYS A 27 -1.84 -7.19 14.06
N GLU A 28 -2.28 -6.04 13.57
CA GLU A 28 -2.79 -4.93 14.37
C GLU A 28 -4.32 -4.80 14.15
N THR A 29 -5.07 -4.48 15.20
CA THR A 29 -6.50 -4.16 15.04
C THR A 29 -6.63 -2.68 14.68
N ASN A 30 -7.25 -2.39 13.54
CA ASN A 30 -7.53 -1.03 13.12
C ASN A 30 -8.41 -0.34 14.17
N PRO A 31 -7.94 0.73 14.84
CA PRO A 31 -8.69 1.37 15.92
C PRO A 31 -9.96 2.09 15.44
N TYR A 32 -10.11 2.28 14.13
CA TYR A 32 -11.20 3.02 13.51
C TYR A 32 -12.29 2.13 12.91
N THR A 33 -11.97 0.89 12.55
CA THR A 33 -12.90 -0.06 11.90
C THR A 33 -13.07 -1.37 12.68
N GLY A 34 -12.19 -1.67 13.64
CA GLY A 34 -12.16 -2.94 14.35
C GLY A 34 -11.65 -4.12 13.52
N ARG A 35 -11.26 -3.89 12.27
CA ARG A 35 -10.74 -4.93 11.38
C ARG A 35 -9.28 -5.24 11.70
N GLN A 36 -8.91 -6.52 11.68
CA GLN A 36 -7.52 -6.95 11.73
C GLN A 36 -6.80 -6.56 10.42
N GLN A 37 -5.63 -5.95 10.53
CA GLN A 37 -4.76 -5.58 9.42
C GLN A 37 -3.35 -6.09 9.68
N LEU A 38 -2.72 -6.63 8.64
CA LEU A 38 -1.30 -6.97 8.69
C LEU A 38 -0.50 -5.69 8.39
N LEU A 39 0.24 -5.19 9.37
CA LEU A 39 1.06 -3.98 9.26
C LEU A 39 2.47 -4.31 9.73
N MET A 40 3.39 -4.47 8.78
CA MET A 40 4.79 -4.79 9.06
C MET A 40 5.68 -3.54 9.15
N SER A 41 5.16 -2.39 8.71
CA SER A 41 5.83 -1.08 8.76
C SER A 41 5.30 -0.22 9.90
N SER A 42 6.17 0.65 10.42
CA SER A 42 5.75 1.70 11.35
C SER A 42 5.11 2.88 10.61
N VAL A 43 4.28 3.69 11.29
CA VAL A 43 3.71 4.92 10.71
C VAL A 43 4.81 5.89 10.25
N ALA A 44 5.93 5.99 10.99
CA ALA A 44 7.04 6.85 10.61
C ALA A 44 7.73 6.39 9.31
N GLU A 45 7.95 5.08 9.17
CA GLU A 45 8.47 4.48 7.95
C GLU A 45 7.52 4.70 6.76
N GLU A 46 6.21 4.53 6.98
CA GLU A 46 5.19 4.81 5.97
C GLU A 46 5.24 6.27 5.50
N MET A 47 5.33 7.23 6.42
CA MET A 47 5.46 8.65 6.08
C MET A 47 6.74 8.94 5.30
N GLN A 48 7.86 8.31 5.65
CA GLN A 48 9.12 8.44 4.93
C GLN A 48 9.00 7.87 3.50
N MET A 49 8.44 6.67 3.34
CA MET A 49 8.20 6.08 2.02
C MET A 49 7.25 6.94 1.19
N GLY A 50 6.20 7.49 1.80
CA GLY A 50 5.25 8.40 1.14
C GLY A 50 5.93 9.67 0.62
N ALA A 51 6.82 10.27 1.42
CA ALA A 51 7.62 11.42 0.99
C ALA A 51 8.55 11.06 -0.19
N GLN A 52 9.28 9.94 -0.09
CA GLN A 52 10.18 9.49 -1.16
C GLN A 52 9.44 9.20 -2.47
N ALA A 53 8.30 8.50 -2.40
CA ALA A 53 7.48 8.21 -3.57
C ALA A 53 6.91 9.49 -4.21
N TYR A 54 6.53 10.47 -3.39
CA TYR A 54 6.07 11.76 -3.89
C TYR A 54 7.18 12.57 -4.56
N ASP A 55 8.40 12.55 -3.99
CA ASP A 55 9.56 13.19 -4.61
C ASP A 55 9.94 12.54 -5.94
N GLN A 56 9.79 11.21 -6.07
CA GLN A 56 9.95 10.52 -7.35
C GLN A 56 8.95 11.01 -8.39
N VAL A 57 7.67 11.16 -8.02
CA VAL A 57 6.64 11.72 -8.92
C VAL A 57 7.00 13.14 -9.33
N LYS A 58 7.46 13.98 -8.40
CA LYS A 58 7.84 15.37 -8.68
C LYS A 58 9.11 15.50 -9.51
N SER A 59 9.98 14.50 -9.45
CA SER A 59 11.25 14.47 -10.18
C SER A 59 11.15 13.76 -11.53
N ASP A 60 10.01 13.13 -11.85
CA ASP A 60 9.80 12.50 -13.15
C ASP A 60 9.88 13.56 -14.27
N PRO A 61 10.75 13.41 -15.29
CA PRO A 61 10.88 14.35 -16.39
C PRO A 61 9.58 14.60 -17.19
N LYS A 62 8.64 13.66 -17.12
CA LYS A 62 7.31 13.76 -17.75
C LYS A 62 6.31 14.50 -16.87
N MET A 63 6.57 14.66 -15.57
CA MET A 63 5.70 15.41 -14.67
C MET A 63 5.67 16.88 -15.10
N ARG A 64 4.46 17.41 -15.31
CA ARG A 64 4.23 18.83 -15.57
C ARG A 64 3.27 19.36 -14.51
N PRO A 65 3.66 20.33 -13.66
CA PRO A 65 2.71 20.95 -12.76
C PRO A 65 1.72 21.79 -13.56
N SER A 66 0.45 21.74 -13.19
CA SER A 66 -0.53 22.68 -13.72
C SER A 66 -0.16 24.11 -13.29
N LYS A 67 -0.44 25.06 -14.18
CA LYS A 67 -0.33 26.50 -13.93
C LYS A 67 -1.66 27.22 -14.11
N ASP A 68 -2.73 26.49 -14.45
CA ASP A 68 -4.04 27.07 -14.72
C ASP A 68 -4.85 27.18 -13.41
N PRO A 69 -5.22 28.39 -12.96
CA PRO A 69 -6.03 28.56 -11.76
C PRO A 69 -7.37 27.80 -11.80
N ARG A 70 -7.92 27.55 -13.00
CA ARG A 70 -9.16 26.79 -13.18
C ARG A 70 -9.01 25.32 -12.82
N GLU A 71 -7.78 24.79 -12.87
CA GLU A 71 -7.44 23.42 -12.49
C GLU A 71 -6.99 23.37 -11.01
N ILE A 72 -6.22 24.37 -10.58
CA ILE A 72 -5.60 24.40 -9.25
C ILE A 72 -6.60 24.75 -8.13
N GLU A 73 -7.38 25.80 -8.32
CA GLU A 73 -8.21 26.35 -7.25
C GLU A 73 -9.34 25.42 -6.77
N PRO A 74 -10.05 24.68 -7.65
CA PRO A 74 -11.02 23.68 -7.20
C PRO A 74 -10.38 22.58 -6.35
N VAL A 75 -9.21 22.07 -6.78
CA VAL A 75 -8.46 21.03 -6.04
C VAL A 75 -8.03 21.56 -4.68
N LYS A 76 -7.50 22.78 -4.62
CA LYS A 76 -7.07 23.41 -3.36
C LYS A 76 -8.24 23.58 -2.38
N ARG A 77 -9.38 24.11 -2.82
CA ARG A 77 -10.59 24.26 -1.99
C ARG A 77 -11.09 22.92 -1.47
N VAL A 78 -11.16 21.92 -2.33
CA VAL A 78 -11.59 20.56 -1.96
C VAL A 78 -10.62 19.94 -0.96
N ALA A 79 -9.32 19.98 -1.23
CA ALA A 79 -8.28 19.48 -0.33
C ALA A 79 -8.36 20.12 1.05
N THR A 80 -8.44 21.46 1.14
CA THR A 80 -8.53 22.17 2.42
C THR A 80 -9.74 21.69 3.23
N ARG A 81 -10.92 21.56 2.61
CA ARG A 81 -12.13 21.08 3.30
C ARG A 81 -11.98 19.63 3.78
N ILE A 82 -11.39 18.75 2.96
CA ILE A 82 -11.16 17.34 3.32
C ILE A 82 -10.15 17.23 4.46
N ILE A 83 -9.03 17.95 4.39
CA ILE A 83 -7.98 17.94 5.43
C ILE A 83 -8.55 18.42 6.76
N GLU A 84 -9.33 19.49 6.77
CA GLU A 84 -9.97 19.99 7.98
C GLU A 84 -11.03 19.02 8.53
N ALA A 85 -11.80 18.36 7.66
CA ALA A 85 -12.70 17.30 8.09
C ALA A 85 -11.94 16.10 8.68
N ALA A 86 -10.83 15.68 8.06
CA ALA A 86 -9.99 14.58 8.54
C ALA A 86 -9.42 14.86 9.93
N LYS A 87 -8.92 16.08 10.18
CA LYS A 87 -8.41 16.55 11.48
C LYS A 87 -9.46 16.60 12.60
N ARG A 88 -10.76 16.53 12.25
CA ARG A 88 -11.90 16.51 13.18
C ARG A 88 -12.62 15.15 13.20
N SER A 89 -12.13 14.19 12.43
CA SER A 89 -12.72 12.86 12.31
C SER A 89 -12.10 11.87 13.31
N LYS A 90 -12.53 10.61 13.27
CA LYS A 90 -11.86 9.52 13.98
C LYS A 90 -10.37 9.38 13.62
N TYR A 91 -9.95 9.83 12.44
CA TYR A 91 -8.55 9.84 12.00
C TYR A 91 -7.75 11.07 12.43
N ALA A 92 -8.30 11.92 13.31
CA ALA A 92 -7.73 13.21 13.67
C ALA A 92 -6.25 13.15 14.07
N GLU A 93 -5.87 12.19 14.91
CA GLU A 93 -4.49 12.08 15.40
C GLU A 93 -3.49 11.81 14.26
N MET A 94 -3.81 10.90 13.35
CA MET A 94 -2.97 10.65 12.17
C MET A 94 -3.00 11.84 11.19
N ALA A 95 -4.17 12.41 10.95
CA ALA A 95 -4.32 13.54 10.03
C ALA A 95 -3.57 14.80 10.49
N LYS A 96 -3.40 15.00 11.81
CA LYS A 96 -2.59 16.10 12.37
C LYS A 96 -1.08 15.86 12.24
N GLN A 97 -0.63 14.60 12.17
CA GLN A 97 0.79 14.26 11.97
C GLN A 97 1.24 14.45 10.52
N PHE A 98 0.31 14.33 9.57
CA PHE A 98 0.62 14.46 8.14
C PHE A 98 1.02 15.88 7.75
N GLN A 99 2.07 15.99 6.92
CA GLN A 99 2.57 17.24 6.33
C GLN A 99 1.93 17.44 4.95
N TRP A 100 0.66 17.84 4.97
CA TRP A 100 -0.20 17.92 3.81
C TRP A 100 0.38 18.81 2.70
N GLU A 101 0.47 18.24 1.50
CA GLU A 101 0.91 18.92 0.29
C GLU A 101 0.10 18.38 -0.88
N VAL A 102 -0.38 19.27 -1.74
CA VAL A 102 -1.22 18.90 -2.88
C VAL A 102 -0.63 19.48 -4.16
N THR A 103 -0.31 18.62 -5.12
CA THR A 103 0.13 19.03 -6.46
C THR A 103 -0.93 18.68 -7.50
N VAL A 104 -1.23 19.62 -8.39
CA VAL A 104 -2.03 19.34 -9.60
C VAL A 104 -1.07 19.08 -10.75
N ILE A 105 -1.16 17.89 -11.35
CA ILE A 105 -0.32 17.45 -12.46
C ILE A 105 -1.11 17.61 -13.75
N LYS A 106 -0.56 18.37 -14.70
CA LYS A 106 -1.14 18.59 -16.03
C LYS A 106 -0.93 17.35 -16.90
N ASP A 107 -1.95 16.51 -16.94
CA ASP A 107 -2.07 15.35 -17.80
C ASP A 107 -3.55 15.01 -17.99
N ASP A 108 -4.10 15.47 -19.11
CA ASP A 108 -5.52 15.33 -19.43
C ASP A 108 -5.90 13.89 -19.85
N LYS A 109 -4.91 13.00 -20.04
CA LYS A 109 -5.13 11.60 -20.43
C LYS A 109 -5.24 10.68 -19.23
N THR A 110 -4.67 11.08 -18.09
CA THR A 110 -4.62 10.25 -16.89
C THR A 110 -5.75 10.65 -15.95
N ALA A 111 -6.82 9.86 -15.90
CA ALA A 111 -7.93 10.05 -14.97
C ALA A 111 -7.59 9.46 -13.59
N ASN A 112 -6.76 10.17 -12.81
CA ASN A 112 -6.26 9.67 -11.55
C ASN A 112 -6.09 10.77 -10.47
N ALA A 113 -6.12 10.34 -9.20
CA ALA A 113 -5.67 11.10 -8.04
C ALA A 113 -5.14 10.09 -7.01
N PHE A 114 -4.20 10.51 -6.16
CA PHE A 114 -3.74 9.67 -5.06
C PHE A 114 -3.38 10.50 -3.83
N ALA A 115 -3.38 9.85 -2.68
CA ALA A 115 -2.80 10.37 -1.44
C ALA A 115 -1.88 9.30 -0.82
N LEU A 116 -0.67 9.72 -0.46
CA LEU A 116 0.33 8.87 0.17
C LEU A 116 0.38 9.15 1.69
N PRO A 117 0.89 8.20 2.50
CA PRO A 117 1.17 8.46 3.90
C PRO A 117 2.02 9.72 4.08
N GLY A 118 1.75 10.48 5.13
CA GLY A 118 2.37 11.79 5.35
C GLY A 118 1.67 12.95 4.64
N GLY A 119 0.55 12.71 3.96
CA GLY A 119 -0.32 13.76 3.42
C GLY A 119 0.10 14.28 2.05
N LYS A 120 0.85 13.48 1.28
CA LYS A 120 1.32 13.87 -0.05
C LYS A 120 0.29 13.48 -1.10
N MET A 121 -0.36 14.46 -1.71
CA MET A 121 -1.44 14.25 -2.65
C MET A 121 -1.08 14.75 -4.05
N ALA A 122 -1.44 13.98 -5.07
CA ALA A 122 -1.39 14.45 -6.45
C ALA A 122 -2.73 14.23 -7.15
N VAL A 123 -3.13 15.19 -7.98
CA VAL A 123 -4.37 15.15 -8.75
C VAL A 123 -4.02 15.41 -10.21
N TYR A 124 -4.35 14.47 -11.10
CA TYR A 124 -4.11 14.62 -12.53
C TYR A 124 -5.31 15.30 -13.19
N THR A 125 -5.08 16.24 -14.11
CA THR A 125 -6.15 17.02 -14.74
C THR A 125 -7.16 16.17 -15.53
N GLY A 126 -6.75 14.99 -16.01
CA GLY A 126 -7.64 14.01 -16.61
C GLY A 126 -8.76 13.50 -15.70
N ILE A 127 -8.72 13.77 -14.39
CA ILE A 127 -9.83 13.42 -13.48
C ILE A 127 -11.05 14.33 -13.64
N PHE A 128 -10.90 15.57 -14.13
CA PHE A 128 -12.00 16.54 -14.14
C PHE A 128 -13.23 16.11 -14.95
N PRO A 129 -13.10 15.50 -16.14
CA PRO A 129 -14.26 14.97 -16.89
C PRO A 129 -15.02 13.86 -16.13
N VAL A 130 -14.33 13.11 -15.27
CA VAL A 130 -14.92 12.05 -14.44
C VAL A 130 -15.61 12.67 -13.21
N ALA A 131 -14.93 13.58 -12.53
CA ALA A 131 -15.42 14.24 -11.33
C ALA A 131 -16.60 15.18 -11.61
N LYS A 132 -16.60 15.88 -12.77
CA LYS A 132 -17.59 16.84 -13.28
C LYS A 132 -17.84 18.08 -12.42
N THR A 133 -17.69 17.98 -11.10
CA THR A 133 -18.01 18.99 -10.10
C THR A 133 -17.03 18.91 -8.94
N GLU A 134 -16.98 19.96 -8.10
CA GLU A 134 -16.21 19.90 -6.85
C GLU A 134 -16.71 18.80 -5.90
N ALA A 135 -17.99 18.46 -5.93
CA ALA A 135 -18.53 17.37 -5.11
C ALA A 135 -18.00 16.01 -5.57
N GLY A 136 -17.95 15.76 -6.88
CA GLY A 136 -17.32 14.54 -7.42
C GLY A 136 -15.82 14.50 -7.17
N LEU A 137 -15.14 15.65 -7.29
CA LEU A 137 -13.72 15.76 -6.94
C LEU A 137 -13.49 15.48 -5.45
N ALA A 138 -14.38 15.96 -4.57
CA ALA A 138 -14.32 15.68 -3.14
C ALA A 138 -14.55 14.21 -2.81
N ALA A 139 -15.43 13.51 -3.55
CA ALA A 139 -15.62 12.07 -3.39
C ALA A 139 -14.33 11.30 -3.73
N VAL A 140 -13.70 11.61 -4.87
CA VAL A 140 -12.43 10.97 -5.28
C VAL A 140 -11.31 11.31 -4.29
N MET A 141 -11.06 12.59 -4.02
CA MET A 141 -9.97 12.99 -3.13
C MET A 141 -10.20 12.53 -1.69
N GLY A 142 -11.46 12.49 -1.22
CA GLY A 142 -11.81 12.00 0.10
C GLY A 142 -11.56 10.51 0.24
N HIS A 143 -11.86 9.73 -0.80
CA HIS A 143 -11.53 8.31 -0.89
C HIS A 143 -10.01 8.10 -0.75
N GLU A 144 -9.20 8.83 -1.52
CA GLU A 144 -7.74 8.75 -1.45
C GLU A 144 -7.19 9.13 -0.07
N VAL A 145 -7.68 10.21 0.53
CA VAL A 145 -7.25 10.65 1.87
C VAL A 145 -7.55 9.58 2.92
N VAL A 146 -8.72 8.95 2.87
CA VAL A 146 -9.04 7.85 3.81
C VAL A 146 -8.17 6.62 3.54
N HIS A 147 -7.81 6.32 2.29
CA HIS A 147 -6.86 5.24 2.00
C HIS A 147 -5.51 5.45 2.69
N ALA A 148 -4.98 6.68 2.67
CA ALA A 148 -3.75 7.03 3.36
C ALA A 148 -3.91 6.96 4.89
N LEU A 149 -4.98 7.54 5.44
CA LEU A 149 -5.24 7.57 6.89
C LEU A 149 -5.60 6.20 7.48
N ALA A 150 -6.18 5.31 6.68
CA ALA A 150 -6.51 3.94 7.09
C ALA A 150 -5.36 2.95 6.85
N ARG A 151 -4.20 3.44 6.41
CA ARG A 151 -2.98 2.63 6.17
C ARG A 151 -3.21 1.48 5.18
N HIS A 152 -4.16 1.61 4.24
CA HIS A 152 -4.47 0.55 3.28
C HIS A 152 -3.30 0.23 2.33
N GLY A 153 -2.48 1.23 2.01
CA GLY A 153 -1.25 1.02 1.22
C GLY A 153 -0.23 0.16 1.97
N ALA A 154 0.02 0.47 3.25
CA ALA A 154 0.93 -0.28 4.11
C ALA A 154 0.46 -1.72 4.33
N GLU A 155 -0.84 -1.92 4.50
CA GLU A 155 -1.43 -3.26 4.60
C GLU A 155 -1.21 -4.07 3.32
N ARG A 156 -1.45 -3.46 2.14
CA ARG A 156 -1.21 -4.12 0.84
C ARG A 156 0.28 -4.47 0.65
N MET A 157 1.18 -3.57 1.03
CA MET A 157 2.62 -3.84 0.99
C MET A 157 2.99 -5.01 1.89
N SER A 158 2.46 -5.05 3.11
CA SER A 158 2.70 -6.13 4.08
C SER A 158 2.18 -7.48 3.56
N GLN A 159 1.00 -7.52 2.94
CA GLN A 159 0.47 -8.72 2.28
C GLN A 159 1.37 -9.20 1.13
N GLY A 160 1.93 -8.27 0.35
CA GLY A 160 2.89 -8.58 -0.72
C GLY A 160 4.20 -9.15 -0.17
N GLN A 161 4.75 -8.57 0.89
CA GLN A 161 5.96 -9.07 1.56
C GLN A 161 5.74 -10.49 2.11
N LEU A 162 4.61 -10.74 2.77
CA LEU A 162 4.25 -12.06 3.27
C LEU A 162 4.12 -13.08 2.13
N THR A 163 3.48 -12.71 1.02
CA THR A 163 3.34 -13.57 -0.16
C THR A 163 4.71 -13.91 -0.74
N ASN A 164 5.61 -12.93 -0.87
CA ASN A 164 6.96 -13.15 -1.36
C ASN A 164 7.78 -14.05 -0.42
N ALA A 165 7.68 -13.84 0.90
CA ALA A 165 8.35 -14.69 1.88
C ALA A 165 7.84 -16.15 1.81
N ALA A 166 6.53 -16.33 1.69
CA ALA A 166 5.93 -17.66 1.54
C ALA A 166 6.42 -18.37 0.26
N LEU A 167 6.50 -17.67 -0.86
CA LEU A 167 7.03 -18.21 -2.12
C LEU A 167 8.51 -18.60 -2.01
N GLN A 168 9.33 -17.81 -1.31
CA GLN A 168 10.74 -18.13 -1.09
C GLN A 168 10.91 -19.41 -0.26
N VAL A 169 10.15 -19.55 0.83
CA VAL A 169 10.17 -20.76 1.68
C VAL A 169 9.69 -21.98 0.89
N ALA A 170 8.62 -21.85 0.11
CA ALA A 170 8.11 -22.94 -0.73
C ALA A 170 9.15 -23.35 -1.79
N GLY A 171 9.85 -22.39 -2.41
CA GLY A 171 10.93 -22.66 -3.35
C GLY A 171 12.11 -23.40 -2.72
N VAL A 172 12.53 -23.01 -1.51
CA VAL A 172 13.59 -23.70 -0.77
C VAL A 172 13.16 -25.12 -0.38
N ALA A 173 11.93 -25.31 0.09
CA ALA A 173 11.41 -26.64 0.44
C ALA A 173 11.32 -27.56 -0.77
N ALA A 174 10.85 -27.05 -1.92
CA ALA A 174 10.83 -27.78 -3.18
C ALA A 174 12.25 -28.14 -3.64
N GLY A 175 13.20 -27.21 -3.56
CA GLY A 175 14.61 -27.44 -3.92
C GLY A 175 15.37 -28.38 -2.96
N ALA A 176 15.07 -28.32 -1.66
CA ALA A 176 15.68 -29.18 -0.63
C ALA A 176 15.12 -30.60 -0.63
N SER A 177 13.95 -30.84 -1.23
CA SER A 177 13.31 -32.15 -1.28
C SER A 177 13.90 -33.13 -2.31
N GLY A 178 14.81 -32.69 -3.19
CA GLY A 178 15.71 -33.56 -3.95
C GLY A 178 15.10 -34.79 -4.64
N GLY A 179 13.84 -34.75 -5.07
CA GLY A 179 13.12 -35.89 -5.64
C GLY A 179 12.33 -35.48 -6.88
N GLY A 180 12.68 -36.09 -8.02
CA GLY A 180 12.12 -35.78 -9.33
C GLY A 180 10.59 -35.78 -9.38
N GLY A 181 10.05 -34.69 -9.93
CA GLY A 181 8.63 -34.51 -10.13
C GLY A 181 8.38 -33.12 -10.69
N VAL A 182 8.82 -32.88 -11.93
CA VAL A 182 8.33 -31.74 -12.71
C VAL A 182 6.84 -31.98 -12.88
N MET A 183 6.02 -31.41 -11.98
CA MET A 183 4.57 -31.41 -12.15
C MET A 183 4.28 -30.44 -13.29
N SER A 184 4.36 -30.99 -14.51
CA SER A 184 3.89 -30.34 -15.71
C SER A 184 2.40 -30.07 -15.50
N LEU A 185 2.08 -28.83 -15.13
CA LEU A 185 0.74 -28.30 -15.33
C LEU A 185 0.54 -28.21 -16.85
N ARG A 186 0.14 -29.33 -17.46
CA ARG A 186 -0.47 -29.32 -18.79
C ARG A 186 -1.81 -28.62 -18.66
N LEU A 187 -1.81 -27.31 -18.87
CA LEU A 187 -3.02 -26.55 -19.13
C LEU A 187 -3.68 -27.14 -20.39
N PRO A 188 -4.96 -27.58 -20.33
CA PRO A 188 -5.63 -28.22 -21.44
C PRO A 188 -6.20 -27.15 -22.38
N TRP A 189 -5.33 -26.37 -23.03
CA TRP A 189 -5.75 -25.42 -24.05
C TRP A 189 -4.83 -25.48 -25.26
N ARG A 190 -4.80 -26.65 -25.91
CA ARG A 190 -4.44 -26.78 -27.34
C ARG A 190 -5.20 -27.94 -27.97
N ARG A 191 -6.27 -27.59 -28.69
CA ARG A 191 -6.92 -28.20 -29.87
C ARG A 191 -8.24 -27.44 -29.98
N LEU A 192 -8.35 -26.45 -30.87
CA LEU A 192 -8.82 -26.52 -32.26
C LEU A 192 -8.38 -25.16 -32.88
N ALA A 193 -7.72 -24.99 -34.03
CA ALA A 193 -7.90 -25.58 -35.36
C ALA A 193 -9.36 -25.52 -35.83
#